data_AF-A0A5C7MZQ4-F1
#
_entry.id   AF-A0A5C7MZQ4-F1
#
_cell.length_a   1.000
_cell.length_b   1.000
_cell.length_c   1.000
_cell.angle_alpha   90.00
_cell.angle_beta   90.00
_cell.angle_gamma   90.00
#
_symmetry.space_group_name_H-M   'P 1'
#
loop_
_entity.id
_entity.type
_entity.pdbx_description
1 polymer ?
#
loop_
_entity_poly.entity_id
_entity_poly.type
_entity_poly.pdbx_seq_one_letter_code
_entity_poly.pdbx_strand_id
1 'polypeptide(L)'
;MTTSNSKLGLLYLAHLLISADGIIDAKEYQALSRIKEKESISDEDFKKFEQAVVGKKEREIYREGIELINNCTDEEKLNAFVHLYKMSETDGRVHIKEVRLLLYTIKNAGIEFNDVVDRAKSITDY
;
A
#
# COMPACT_ATOMS: atom_id res chain seq x y z
N MET A 1 -2.61 -15.09 -14.97
CA MET A 1 -1.31 -14.67 -14.41
C MET A 1 -1.50 -14.51 -12.93
N THR A 2 -0.64 -15.07 -12.09
CA THR A 2 -0.71 -14.91 -10.63
C THR A 2 -0.34 -13.49 -10.27
N THR A 3 -1.18 -12.79 -9.51
CA THR A 3 -0.83 -11.49 -8.91
C THR A 3 0.43 -11.67 -8.06
N SER A 4 1.41 -10.79 -8.21
CA SER A 4 2.56 -10.81 -7.29
C SER A 4 2.09 -10.46 -5.88
N ASN A 5 2.63 -11.16 -4.88
CA ASN A 5 2.38 -10.90 -3.47
C ASN A 5 2.67 -9.43 -3.12
N SER A 6 3.64 -8.78 -3.79
CA SER A 6 3.99 -7.38 -3.56
C SER A 6 2.85 -6.43 -3.93
N LYS A 7 2.22 -6.66 -5.08
CA LYS A 7 1.10 -5.84 -5.59
C LYS A 7 -0.15 -6.01 -4.73
N LEU A 8 -0.44 -7.25 -4.33
CA LEU A 8 -1.58 -7.51 -3.46
C LEU A 8 -1.33 -6.91 -2.07
N GLY A 9 -0.15 -7.17 -1.47
CA GLY A 9 0.23 -6.59 -0.18
C GLY A 9 0.19 -5.06 -0.18
N LEU A 10 0.63 -4.43 -1.27
CA LEU A 10 0.53 -2.99 -1.47
C LEU A 10 -0.93 -2.50 -1.40
N LEU A 11 -1.87 -3.16 -2.08
CA LEU A 11 -3.29 -2.76 -2.04
C LEU A 11 -3.87 -2.82 -0.62
N TYR A 12 -3.57 -3.88 0.16
CA TYR A 12 -4.01 -4.01 1.55
C TYR A 12 -3.47 -2.88 2.43
N LEU A 13 -2.18 -2.60 2.33
CA LEU A 13 -1.53 -1.56 3.14
C LEU A 13 -1.94 -0.15 2.69
N ALA A 14 -2.12 0.07 1.39
CA ALA A 14 -2.59 1.34 0.84
C ALA A 14 -4.01 1.64 1.31
N HIS A 15 -4.89 0.63 1.33
CA HIS A 15 -6.24 0.77 1.86
C HIS A 15 -6.23 1.18 3.33
N LEU A 16 -5.37 0.59 4.17
CA LEU A 16 -5.23 1.02 5.57
C LEU A 16 -4.64 2.41 5.74
N LEU A 17 -3.82 2.85 4.79
CA LEU A 17 -3.19 4.16 4.83
C LEU A 17 -4.17 5.28 4.50
N ILE A 18 -5.20 5.00 3.70
CA ILE A 18 -6.17 6.01 3.24
C ILE A 18 -7.56 5.84 3.83
N SER A 19 -7.86 4.67 4.42
CA SER A 19 -9.19 4.37 4.97
C SER A 19 -9.33 4.72 6.43
N ALA A 20 -10.43 5.39 6.75
CA ALA A 20 -10.77 5.81 8.10
C ALA A 20 -11.77 4.86 8.81
N ASP A 21 -12.51 4.03 8.06
CA ASP A 21 -13.62 3.24 8.59
C ASP A 21 -13.83 1.84 7.95
N GLY A 22 -12.98 1.41 7.01
CA GLY A 22 -13.07 0.11 6.36
C GLY A 22 -14.10 0.03 5.22
N ILE A 23 -14.65 1.17 4.79
CA ILE A 23 -15.46 1.29 3.57
C ILE A 23 -14.64 2.09 2.54
N ILE A 24 -14.42 1.51 1.36
CA ILE A 24 -13.75 2.23 0.27
C ILE A 24 -14.70 3.30 -0.29
N ASP A 25 -14.46 4.55 0.05
CA ASP A 25 -15.17 5.70 -0.54
C ASP A 25 -14.62 6.07 -1.94
N ALA A 26 -15.23 7.06 -2.60
CA ALA A 26 -14.83 7.45 -3.96
C ALA A 26 -13.40 8.01 -4.05
N LYS A 27 -12.89 8.67 -3.00
CA LYS A 27 -11.52 9.18 -2.95
C LYS A 27 -10.52 8.05 -2.72
N GLU A 28 -10.86 7.14 -1.80
CA GLU A 28 -10.06 5.95 -1.54
C GLU A 28 -9.95 5.08 -2.80
N TYR A 29 -11.06 4.89 -3.51
CA TYR A 29 -11.09 4.17 -4.78
C TYR A 29 -10.22 4.82 -5.84
N GLN A 30 -10.26 6.16 -5.95
CA GLN A 30 -9.43 6.89 -6.91
C GLN A 30 -7.93 6.70 -6.61
N ALA A 31 -7.53 6.76 -5.34
CA ALA A 31 -6.13 6.55 -4.94
C ALA A 31 -5.67 5.11 -5.23
N LEU A 32 -6.49 4.11 -4.90
CA LEU A 32 -6.19 2.70 -5.18
C LEU A 32 -6.17 2.41 -6.69
N SER A 33 -7.02 3.07 -7.48
CA SER A 33 -7.01 2.96 -8.94
C SER A 33 -5.72 3.48 -9.57
N ARG A 34 -5.11 4.54 -9.02
CA ARG A 34 -3.80 5.02 -9.48
C ARG A 34 -2.69 3.99 -9.23
N ILE A 35 -2.72 3.28 -8.10
CA ILE A 35 -1.78 2.17 -7.84
C ILE A 35 -2.00 1.07 -8.87
N LYS A 36 -3.26 0.68 -9.07
CA LYS A 36 -3.64 -0.36 -10.04
C LYS A 36 -3.09 -0.05 -11.43
N GLU A 37 -3.22 1.20 -11.90
CA GLU A 37 -2.67 1.63 -13.19
C GLU A 37 -1.14 1.58 -13.21
N LYS A 38 -0.46 2.19 -12.22
CA LYS A 38 1.00 2.24 -12.13
C LYS A 38 1.65 0.85 -12.07
N GLU A 39 1.06 -0.06 -11.30
CA GLU A 39 1.55 -1.42 -11.10
C GLU A 39 0.98 -2.43 -12.11
N SER A 40 0.16 -1.97 -13.07
CA SER A 40 -0.51 -2.84 -14.06
C SER A 40 -1.24 -4.02 -13.39
N ILE A 41 -2.00 -3.74 -12.32
CA ILE A 41 -2.81 -4.74 -11.62
C ILE A 41 -4.07 -5.01 -12.45
N SER A 42 -4.36 -6.28 -12.69
CA SER A 42 -5.53 -6.67 -13.49
C SER A 42 -6.85 -6.33 -12.77
N ASP A 43 -7.91 -6.09 -13.53
CA ASP A 43 -9.27 -5.88 -12.96
C ASP A 43 -9.71 -7.05 -12.10
N GLU A 44 -9.36 -8.27 -12.51
CA GLU A 44 -9.71 -9.49 -11.77
C GLU A 44 -9.06 -9.51 -10.39
N ASP A 45 -7.78 -9.15 -10.31
CA ASP A 45 -7.02 -9.18 -9.06
C ASP A 45 -7.38 -8.01 -8.14
N PHE A 46 -7.63 -6.84 -8.73
CA PHE A 46 -8.16 -5.71 -7.97
C PHE A 46 -9.52 -6.04 -7.36
N LYS A 47 -10.42 -6.68 -8.12
CA LYS A 47 -11.72 -7.13 -7.62
C LYS A 47 -11.61 -8.18 -6.51
N LYS A 48 -10.65 -9.11 -6.60
CA LYS A 48 -10.37 -10.08 -5.52
C LYS A 48 -9.95 -9.36 -4.24
N PHE A 49 -9.10 -8.34 -4.36
CA PHE A 49 -8.73 -7.49 -3.23
C PHE A 49 -9.95 -6.78 -2.62
N GLU A 50 -10.78 -6.12 -3.45
CA GLU A 50 -12.00 -5.43 -2.98
C GLU A 50 -12.92 -6.37 -2.21
N GLN A 51 -13.16 -7.57 -2.75
CA GLN A 51 -13.98 -8.58 -2.08
C GLN A 51 -13.34 -9.09 -0.78
N ALA A 52 -12.01 -9.17 -0.74
CA ALA A 52 -11.30 -9.71 0.40
C ALA A 52 -11.23 -8.75 1.59
N VAL A 53 -11.32 -7.43 1.40
CA VAL A 53 -11.31 -6.47 2.52
C VAL A 53 -12.69 -6.23 3.13
N VAL A 54 -13.76 -6.54 2.41
CA VAL A 54 -15.15 -6.35 2.89
C VAL A 54 -15.38 -7.10 4.21
N GLY A 55 -15.76 -6.34 5.25
CA GLY A 55 -16.11 -6.87 6.56
C GLY A 55 -14.92 -7.32 7.43
N LYS A 56 -13.67 -7.17 6.95
CA LYS A 56 -12.47 -7.42 7.76
C LYS A 56 -12.15 -6.24 8.67
N LYS A 57 -11.58 -6.51 9.83
CA LYS A 57 -11.04 -5.47 10.72
C LYS A 57 -9.68 -5.00 10.21
N GLU A 58 -9.32 -3.75 10.52
CA GLU A 58 -8.02 -3.17 10.17
C GLU A 58 -6.83 -4.08 10.50
N ARG A 59 -6.87 -4.75 11.67
CA ARG A 59 -5.82 -5.68 12.10
C ARG A 59 -5.68 -6.89 11.18
N GLU A 60 -6.79 -7.40 10.65
CA GLU A 60 -6.81 -8.55 9.74
C GLU A 60 -6.27 -8.15 8.37
N ILE A 61 -6.71 -6.99 7.87
CA ILE A 61 -6.20 -6.38 6.63
C ILE A 61 -4.69 -6.13 6.75
N TYR A 62 -4.23 -5.60 7.88
CA TYR A 62 -2.81 -5.33 8.12
C TYR A 62 -2.00 -6.62 8.10
N ARG A 63 -2.47 -7.64 8.84
CA ARG A 63 -1.78 -8.93 8.93
C ARG A 63 -1.61 -9.55 7.53
N GLU A 64 -2.67 -9.58 6.73
CA GLU A 64 -2.60 -10.14 5.38
C GLU A 64 -1.67 -9.32 4.47
N GLY A 65 -1.77 -7.99 4.53
CA GLY A 65 -0.89 -7.10 3.75
C GLY A 65 0.59 -7.30 4.09
N ILE A 66 0.96 -7.29 5.38
CA ILE A 66 2.35 -7.43 5.79
C ILE A 66 2.88 -8.85 5.58
N GLU A 67 2.06 -9.90 5.72
CA GLU A 67 2.46 -11.28 5.41
C GLU A 67 2.78 -11.44 3.91
N LEU A 68 1.99 -10.83 3.03
CA LEU A 68 2.26 -10.83 1.60
C LEU A 68 3.59 -10.11 1.28
N ILE A 69 3.79 -8.90 1.82
CA ILE A 69 5.01 -8.11 1.62
C ILE A 69 6.25 -8.82 2.18
N ASN A 70 6.16 -9.47 3.33
CA ASN A 70 7.30 -10.16 3.94
C ASN A 70 7.76 -11.38 3.13
N ASN A 71 6.91 -11.91 2.26
CA ASN A 71 7.24 -13.00 1.34
C ASN A 71 7.79 -12.52 -0.01
N CYS A 72 8.07 -11.22 -0.16
CA CYS A 72 8.66 -10.62 -1.35
C CYS A 72 10.16 -10.40 -1.21
N THR A 73 10.82 -10.11 -2.33
CA THR A 73 12.21 -9.64 -2.35
C THR A 73 12.31 -8.21 -1.81
N ASP A 74 13.50 -7.81 -1.35
CA ASP A 74 13.68 -6.46 -0.79
C ASP A 74 13.44 -5.35 -1.81
N GLU A 75 13.75 -5.59 -3.08
CA GLU A 75 13.44 -4.66 -4.18
C GLU A 75 11.92 -4.50 -4.38
N GLU A 76 11.17 -5.60 -4.34
CA GLU A 76 9.70 -5.55 -4.43
C GLU A 76 9.07 -4.84 -3.22
N LYS A 77 9.58 -5.10 -2.01
CA LYS A 77 9.15 -4.41 -0.79
C LYS A 77 9.42 -2.90 -0.89
N LEU A 78 10.63 -2.53 -1.30
CA LEU A 78 11.05 -1.14 -1.46
C LEU A 78 10.14 -0.41 -2.46
N ASN A 79 9.84 -1.02 -3.60
CA ASN A 79 8.92 -0.44 -4.58
C ASN A 79 7.50 -0.26 -4.01
N ALA A 80 6.97 -1.25 -3.28
CA ALA A 80 5.68 -1.12 -2.59
C ALA A 80 5.70 0.03 -1.57
N PHE A 81 6.75 0.18 -0.77
CA PHE A 81 6.83 1.24 0.23
C PHE A 81 7.01 2.63 -0.36
N VAL A 82 7.62 2.75 -1.54
CA VAL A 82 7.69 4.02 -2.28
C VAL A 82 6.30 4.49 -2.69
N HIS A 83 5.41 3.59 -3.11
CA HIS A 83 4.02 3.92 -3.38
C HIS A 83 3.28 4.45 -2.14
N LEU A 84 3.40 3.73 -1.02
CA LEU A 84 2.77 4.14 0.24
C LEU A 84 3.30 5.49 0.73
N TYR A 85 4.61 5.71 0.66
CA TYR A 85 5.24 6.96 1.03
C TYR A 85 4.70 8.12 0.19
N LYS A 86 4.71 8.00 -1.14
CA LYS A 86 4.21 9.07 -2.01
C LYS A 86 2.71 9.32 -1.87
N MET A 87 1.92 8.27 -1.62
CA MET A 87 0.51 8.44 -1.30
C MET A 87 0.30 9.30 -0.06
N SER A 88 1.11 9.07 0.99
CA SER A 88 1.05 9.88 2.21
C SER A 88 1.37 11.36 1.95
N GLU A 89 2.21 11.69 0.96
CA GLU A 89 2.54 13.08 0.64
C GLU A 89 1.39 13.84 -0.07
N THR A 90 0.48 13.11 -0.74
CA THR A 90 -0.45 13.70 -1.72
C THR A 90 -1.57 14.59 -1.15
N ASP A 91 -1.85 14.58 0.16
CA ASP A 91 -3.06 15.24 0.69
C ASP A 91 -2.82 16.38 1.69
N GLY A 92 -1.56 16.82 1.88
CA GLY A 92 -1.20 17.97 2.72
C GLY A 92 -1.57 17.87 4.21
N ARG A 93 -2.22 16.77 4.62
CA ARG A 93 -2.67 16.44 5.96
C ARG A 93 -2.46 14.96 6.22
N VAL A 94 -1.20 14.55 6.33
CA VAL A 94 -0.89 13.18 6.75
C VAL A 94 -1.35 13.01 8.19
N HIS A 95 -2.31 12.13 8.44
CA HIS A 95 -2.75 11.86 9.80
C HIS A 95 -1.64 11.11 10.53
N ILE A 96 -1.44 11.43 11.82
CA ILE A 96 -0.38 10.78 12.63
C ILE A 96 -0.54 9.25 12.70
N LYS A 97 -1.77 8.73 12.53
CA LYS A 97 -2.04 7.29 12.42
C LYS A 97 -1.40 6.69 11.18
N GLU A 98 -1.50 7.36 10.04
CA GLU A 98 -0.98 6.93 8.73
C GLU A 98 0.56 6.96 8.75
N VAL A 99 1.16 8.02 9.30
CA VAL A 99 2.62 8.11 9.50
C VAL A 99 3.11 6.94 10.36
N ARG A 100 2.42 6.64 11.46
CA ARG A 100 2.79 5.52 12.35
C ARG A 100 2.67 4.19 11.63
N LEU A 101 1.59 3.97 10.88
CA LEU A 101 1.40 2.76 10.09
C LEU A 101 2.54 2.59 9.08
N LEU A 102 2.85 3.62 8.31
CA LEU A 102 3.91 3.59 7.30
C LEU A 102 5.27 3.22 7.92
N LEU A 103 5.70 3.96 8.93
CA LEU A 103 6.99 3.72 9.61
C LEU A 103 7.06 2.33 10.24
N TYR A 104 5.97 1.88 10.87
CA TYR A 104 5.90 0.56 11.48
C TYR A 104 5.99 -0.56 10.44
N THR A 105 5.29 -0.41 9.32
CA THR A 105 5.24 -1.40 8.24
C THR A 105 6.60 -1.55 7.56
N ILE A 106 7.24 -0.42 7.23
CA ILE A 106 8.59 -0.39 6.62
C ILE A 106 9.60 -1.11 7.53
N LYS A 107 9.60 -0.77 8.82
CA LYS A 107 10.47 -1.39 9.82
C LYS A 107 10.25 -2.90 9.93
N ASN A 108 8.99 -3.34 9.97
CA ASN A 108 8.68 -4.77 10.11
C ASN A 108 9.07 -5.61 8.90
N ALA A 109 9.08 -4.99 7.71
CA ALA A 109 9.49 -5.66 6.48
C ALA A 109 11.01 -5.70 6.28
N GLY A 110 11.78 -5.07 7.19
CA GLY A 110 13.24 -5.04 7.15
C GLY A 110 13.81 -4.08 6.11
N ILE A 111 13.05 -3.06 5.70
CA ILE A 111 13.50 -2.04 4.75
C ILE A 111 13.94 -0.78 5.50
N GLU A 112 15.05 -0.18 5.07
CA GLU A 112 15.51 1.08 5.61
C GLU A 112 14.64 2.24 5.09
N PHE A 113 14.14 3.06 6.01
CA PHE A 113 13.24 4.17 5.66
C PHE A 113 13.88 5.17 4.70
N ASN A 114 15.19 5.44 4.86
CA ASN A 114 15.90 6.37 3.97
C ASN A 114 15.96 5.88 2.53
N ASP A 115 16.06 4.56 2.30
CA ASP A 115 16.04 3.99 0.95
C ASP A 115 14.70 4.25 0.25
N VAL A 116 13.59 4.17 0.99
CA VAL A 116 12.25 4.50 0.50
C VAL A 116 12.18 5.98 0.12
N VAL A 117 12.64 6.87 0.99
CA VAL A 117 12.63 8.32 0.77
C VAL A 117 13.49 8.70 -0.44
N ASP A 118 14.70 8.17 -0.54
CA ASP A 118 15.63 8.50 -1.61
C ASP A 118 15.15 7.97 -2.96
N ARG A 119 14.55 6.77 -2.99
CA ARG A 119 13.89 6.27 -4.20
C ARG A 119 12.66 7.10 -4.57
N ALA A 120 11.84 7.49 -3.61
CA ALA A 120 10.67 8.32 -3.88
C ALA A 120 11.06 9.68 -4.50
N LYS A 121 12.12 10.32 -4.01
CA LYS A 121 12.65 11.57 -4.59
C LYS A 121 13.13 11.42 -6.03
N SER A 122 13.61 10.24 -6.41
CA SER A 122 14.09 9.98 -7.79
C SER A 122 12.95 9.89 -8.81
N ILE A 123 11.71 9.71 -8.35
CA ILE A 123 10.51 9.63 -9.20
C ILE A 123 9.87 11.02 -9.24
N THR A 124 9.97 11.70 -10.38
CA THR A 124 9.45 13.07 -10.57
C THR A 124 7.97 13.14 -10.95
N ASP A 125 7.44 12.10 -11.61
CA ASP A 125 6.02 12.00 -11.97
C ASP A 125 5.35 10.89 -11.17
N TYR A 126 4.63 11.28 -10.10
CA TYR A 126 3.79 10.37 -9.34
C TYR A 126 2.32 10.74 -9.40
#